data_AF-A0A3P6BZU7-F1
#
_entry.id   AF-A0A3P6BZU7-F1
#
_cell.length_a   1.000
_cell.length_b   1.000
_cell.length_c   1.000
_cell.angle_alpha   90.00
_cell.angle_beta   90.00
_cell.angle_gamma   90.00
#
_symmetry.space_group_name_H-M   'P 1'
#
loop_
_entity.id
_entity.type
_entity.pdbx_description
1 polymer ?
#
loop_
_entity_poly.entity_id
_entity_poly.type
_entity_poly.pdbx_seq_one_letter_code
_entity_poly.pdbx_strand_id
1 'polypeptide(L)'
;RWSKSKLSCICWNSYIKNYLASTDYDGVVQIWDAGTWQSFSQYTEHQKRAWSVDFSAEVMTKRSLGTIWSPANVCCVQFSSSSNHLLAFGSADYKVYCYDLRYVKTPWCTLAGHEKAVSYVKFMDSETIVSASTDNSLKFGISTRQIPLVCLLVLVQ
;
A
#
# COMPACT_ATOMS: atom_id res chain seq x y z
N ARG A 1 -22.13 8.32 8.92
CA ARG A 1 -22.89 7.16 8.39
C ARG A 1 -21.84 6.11 8.04
N TRP A 2 -21.71 5.06 8.86
CA TRP A 2 -20.64 4.06 8.76
C TRP A 2 -20.63 3.36 7.39
N SER A 3 -19.46 2.87 6.94
CA SER A 3 -19.33 2.06 5.71
C SER A 3 -20.36 0.91 5.77
N LYS A 4 -21.06 0.69 4.65
CA LYS A 4 -22.12 -0.33 4.55
C LYS A 4 -21.55 -1.75 4.38
N SER A 5 -20.24 -1.86 4.14
CA SER A 5 -19.55 -3.09 3.77
C SER A 5 -18.44 -3.44 4.76
N LYS A 6 -17.96 -4.69 4.70
CA LYS A 6 -16.89 -5.17 5.58
C LYS A 6 -15.61 -4.39 5.30
N LEU A 7 -14.95 -3.94 6.37
CA LEU A 7 -13.62 -3.33 6.28
C LEU A 7 -12.58 -4.41 5.96
N SER A 8 -11.61 -4.07 5.12
CA SER A 8 -10.49 -4.94 4.74
C SER A 8 -9.20 -4.57 5.45
N CYS A 9 -8.89 -3.29 5.55
CA CYS A 9 -7.66 -2.79 6.17
C CYS A 9 -7.87 -1.40 6.77
N ILE A 10 -7.08 -1.09 7.80
CA ILE A 10 -7.01 0.22 8.44
C ILE A 10 -5.55 0.62 8.63
N CYS A 11 -5.24 1.91 8.53
CA CYS A 11 -3.90 2.44 8.78
C CYS A 11 -3.97 3.82 9.46
N TRP A 12 -3.26 3.99 10.56
CA TRP A 12 -3.13 5.29 11.24
C TRP A 12 -2.08 6.14 10.56
N ASN A 13 -2.34 7.44 10.45
CA ASN A 13 -1.36 8.38 9.97
C ASN A 13 -0.28 8.60 11.04
N SER A 14 0.99 8.45 10.68
CA SER A 14 2.12 8.61 11.60
C SER A 14 2.42 10.07 11.96
N TYR A 15 2.04 11.02 11.12
CA TYR A 15 2.27 12.46 11.31
C TYR A 15 1.11 13.11 12.09
N ILE A 16 -0.13 12.94 11.62
CA ILE A 16 -1.34 13.44 12.29
C ILE A 16 -1.97 12.27 13.06
N LYS A 17 -1.71 12.19 14.36
CA LYS A 17 -2.18 11.08 15.22
C LYS A 17 -3.68 10.81 15.20
N ASN A 18 -4.48 11.84 14.89
CA ASN A 18 -5.93 11.71 14.84
C ASN A 18 -6.45 11.17 13.50
N TYR A 19 -5.61 11.02 12.46
CA TYR A 19 -6.07 10.60 11.15
C TYR A 19 -5.96 9.09 10.96
N LEU A 20 -7.05 8.49 10.49
CA LEU A 20 -7.18 7.06 10.23
C LEU A 20 -7.67 6.83 8.80
N ALA A 21 -7.00 6.00 8.04
CA ALA A 21 -7.48 5.49 6.76
C ALA A 21 -8.15 4.13 6.97
N SER A 22 -9.22 3.88 6.23
CA SER A 22 -9.90 2.60 6.17
C SER A 22 -10.25 2.24 4.73
N THR A 23 -10.21 0.96 4.41
CA THR A 23 -10.68 0.41 3.13
C THR A 23 -11.76 -0.63 3.33
N ASP A 24 -12.60 -0.81 2.32
CA ASP A 24 -13.70 -1.77 2.37
C ASP A 24 -13.83 -2.67 1.13
N TYR A 25 -14.80 -3.59 1.23
CA TYR A 25 -15.11 -4.59 0.22
C TYR A 25 -15.75 -4.03 -1.05
N ASP A 26 -16.26 -2.80 -1.01
CA ASP A 26 -16.82 -2.11 -2.18
C ASP A 26 -15.74 -1.30 -2.92
N GLY A 27 -14.50 -1.27 -2.42
CA GLY A 27 -13.39 -0.52 -3.02
C GLY A 27 -13.29 0.92 -2.56
N VAL A 28 -14.04 1.30 -1.53
CA VAL A 28 -14.00 2.65 -0.98
C VAL A 28 -12.82 2.79 -0.03
N VAL A 29 -12.03 3.85 -0.22
CA VAL A 29 -11.01 4.30 0.73
C VAL A 29 -11.56 5.53 1.46
N GLN A 30 -11.64 5.49 2.78
CA GLN A 30 -12.14 6.59 3.61
C GLN A 30 -11.06 7.07 4.58
N ILE A 31 -10.96 8.38 4.76
CA ILE A 31 -10.10 9.03 5.74
C ILE A 31 -10.96 9.65 6.83
N TRP A 32 -10.62 9.37 8.07
CA TRP A 32 -11.34 9.75 9.27
C TRP A 32 -10.48 10.62 10.16
N ASP A 33 -11.11 11.58 10.82
CA ASP A 33 -10.55 12.26 11.99
C ASP A 33 -11.14 11.63 13.26
N ALA A 34 -10.30 10.89 13.99
CA ALA A 34 -10.63 10.21 15.23
C ALA A 34 -10.86 11.16 16.40
N GLY A 35 -10.43 12.44 16.31
CA GLY A 35 -10.72 13.44 17.33
C GLY A 35 -12.17 13.91 17.28
N THR A 36 -12.71 14.08 16.07
CA THR A 36 -14.09 14.55 15.84
C THR A 36 -15.06 13.42 15.47
N TRP A 37 -14.54 12.23 15.19
CA TRP A 37 -15.27 11.07 14.65
C TRP A 37 -15.97 11.34 13.31
N GLN A 38 -15.40 12.25 12.50
CA GLN A 38 -15.95 12.61 11.19
C GLN A 38 -15.10 12.06 10.05
N SER A 39 -15.77 11.63 8.98
CA SER A 39 -15.12 11.28 7.72
C SER A 39 -14.76 12.56 6.96
N PHE A 40 -13.47 12.76 6.69
CA PHE A 40 -12.97 13.95 5.99
C PHE A 40 -12.91 13.76 4.48
N SER A 41 -12.58 12.55 4.00
CA SER A 41 -12.47 12.26 2.57
C SER A 41 -12.87 10.84 2.24
N GLN A 42 -13.42 10.66 1.04
CA GLN A 42 -13.84 9.37 0.51
C GLN A 42 -13.37 9.28 -0.94
N TYR A 43 -12.71 8.18 -1.28
CA TYR A 43 -12.23 7.86 -2.61
C TYR A 43 -12.91 6.59 -3.09
N THR A 44 -13.51 6.66 -4.28
CA THR A 44 -14.26 5.57 -4.92
C THR A 44 -13.70 5.25 -6.29
N GLU A 45 -12.36 5.23 -6.39
CA GLU A 45 -11.65 4.98 -7.65
C GLU A 45 -11.57 3.47 -7.96
N HIS A 46 -11.57 2.62 -6.93
CA HIS A 46 -11.56 1.18 -7.12
C HIS A 46 -12.94 0.64 -7.51
N GLN A 47 -12.99 -0.11 -8.61
CA GLN A 47 -14.20 -0.82 -9.06
C GLN A 47 -14.43 -2.15 -8.33
N LYS A 48 -13.44 -2.60 -7.57
CA LYS A 48 -13.45 -3.86 -6.81
C LYS A 48 -12.88 -3.60 -5.42
N ARG A 49 -13.01 -4.60 -4.54
CA ARG A 49 -12.48 -4.59 -3.17
C ARG A 49 -11.06 -4.04 -3.10
N ALA A 50 -10.87 -3.05 -2.24
CA ALA A 50 -9.56 -2.57 -1.84
C ALA A 50 -9.05 -3.47 -0.69
N TRP A 51 -7.91 -4.13 -0.86
CA TRP A 51 -7.41 -5.10 0.13
C TRP A 51 -6.59 -4.47 1.24
N SER A 52 -5.90 -3.37 0.94
CA SER A 52 -4.93 -2.78 1.85
C SER A 52 -4.82 -1.28 1.60
N VAL A 53 -4.52 -0.54 2.66
CA VAL A 53 -4.25 0.90 2.64
C VAL A 53 -3.07 1.18 3.54
N ASP A 54 -2.21 2.09 3.13
CA ASP A 54 -1.08 2.53 3.95
C ASP A 54 -0.77 4.02 3.74
N PHE A 55 -0.25 4.66 4.78
CA PHE A 55 0.17 6.07 4.74
C PHE A 55 1.69 6.17 4.57
N SER A 56 2.14 7.12 3.75
CA SER A 56 3.54 7.58 3.79
C SER A 56 3.76 8.41 5.05
N ALA A 57 4.97 8.31 5.60
CA ALA A 57 5.36 8.98 6.83
C ALA A 57 5.32 10.52 6.76
N GLU A 58 5.53 11.13 5.59
CA GLU A 58 5.66 12.59 5.48
C GLU A 58 4.67 13.27 4.52
N VAL A 59 3.98 12.53 3.65
CA VAL A 59 3.17 13.16 2.59
C VAL A 59 1.73 13.40 3.05
N MET A 60 1.41 14.66 3.35
CA MET A 60 0.05 15.17 3.58
C MET A 60 -0.64 15.57 2.27
N THR A 61 -0.69 14.70 1.26
CA THR A 61 -1.47 15.01 0.05
C THR A 61 -2.92 14.59 0.25
N LYS A 62 -3.81 15.59 0.32
CA LYS A 62 -5.28 15.41 0.41
C LYS A 62 -5.92 14.93 -0.91
N ARG A 63 -5.15 14.33 -1.82
CA ARG A 63 -5.58 13.95 -3.17
C ARG A 63 -4.94 12.63 -3.59
N SER A 64 -5.69 11.82 -4.34
CA SER A 64 -5.14 10.69 -5.09
C SER A 64 -4.15 11.24 -6.13
N LEU A 65 -2.93 10.71 -6.13
CA LEU A 65 -1.86 11.14 -7.04
C LEU A 65 -1.79 10.31 -8.32
N GLY A 66 -2.41 9.12 -8.34
CA GLY A 66 -2.46 8.26 -9.52
C GLY A 66 -2.80 6.82 -9.17
N THR A 67 -2.71 5.96 -10.19
CA THR A 67 -2.95 4.52 -10.09
C THR A 67 -1.78 3.75 -10.72
N ILE A 68 -1.26 2.74 -10.03
CA ILE A 68 -0.30 1.77 -10.58
C ILE A 68 -1.09 0.56 -11.03
N TRP A 69 -0.98 0.24 -12.31
CA TRP A 69 -1.58 -0.97 -12.85
C TRP A 69 -0.81 -2.21 -12.40
N SER A 70 -1.53 -3.28 -12.06
CA SER A 70 -0.97 -4.58 -11.72
C SER A 70 -1.62 -5.67 -12.57
N PRO A 71 -0.86 -6.64 -13.09
CA PRO A 71 -1.40 -7.74 -13.91
C PRO A 71 -2.29 -8.71 -13.11
N ALA A 72 -2.19 -8.69 -11.77
CA ALA A 72 -2.99 -9.52 -10.88
C ALA A 72 -3.45 -8.72 -9.65
N ASN A 73 -4.36 -9.31 -8.87
CA ASN A 73 -4.89 -8.68 -7.66
C ASN A 73 -3.75 -8.31 -6.69
N VAL A 74 -3.77 -7.07 -6.23
CA VAL A 74 -2.88 -6.60 -5.17
C VAL A 74 -3.49 -6.98 -3.82
N CYS A 75 -2.75 -7.73 -3.01
CA CYS A 75 -3.23 -8.25 -1.73
C CYS A 75 -2.83 -7.35 -0.55
N CYS A 76 -1.67 -6.71 -0.66
CA CYS A 76 -1.14 -5.84 0.39
C CYS A 76 -0.29 -4.73 -0.20
N VAL A 77 -0.25 -3.60 0.49
CA VAL A 77 0.60 -2.46 0.14
C VAL A 77 1.31 -1.96 1.38
N GLN A 78 2.53 -1.46 1.22
CA GLN A 78 3.21 -0.72 2.26
C GLN A 78 4.20 0.30 1.72
N PHE A 79 4.20 1.49 2.32
CA PHE A 79 5.25 2.49 2.14
C PHE A 79 6.47 2.15 3.00
N SER A 80 7.65 2.52 2.51
CA SER A 80 8.84 2.51 3.34
C SER A 80 8.73 3.64 4.38
N SER A 81 9.07 3.32 5.64
CA SER A 81 9.18 4.32 6.70
C SER A 81 10.42 5.21 6.54
N SER A 82 11.47 4.69 5.89
CA SER A 82 12.73 5.42 5.65
C SER A 82 12.66 6.31 4.41
N SER A 83 11.71 6.07 3.51
CA SER A 83 11.64 6.78 2.23
C SER A 83 10.20 6.92 1.71
N ASN A 84 9.77 8.15 1.48
CA ASN A 84 8.39 8.45 1.04
C ASN A 84 8.10 8.16 -0.44
N HIS A 85 9.11 7.76 -1.21
CA HIS A 85 8.93 7.44 -2.63
C HIS A 85 8.99 5.94 -2.89
N LEU A 86 9.21 5.14 -1.85
CA LEU A 86 9.28 3.69 -1.96
C LEU A 86 7.99 3.07 -1.50
N LEU A 87 7.42 2.28 -2.40
CA LEU A 87 6.21 1.52 -2.19
C LEU A 87 6.50 0.07 -2.53
N ALA A 88 6.09 -0.86 -1.68
CA ALA A 88 6.08 -2.28 -2.03
C ALA A 88 4.66 -2.83 -1.94
N PHE A 89 4.33 -3.74 -2.84
CA PHE A 89 3.06 -4.44 -2.79
C PHE A 89 3.20 -5.91 -3.16
N GLY A 90 2.43 -6.74 -2.48
CA GLY A 90 2.32 -8.16 -2.76
C GLY A 90 1.16 -8.43 -3.71
N SER A 91 1.40 -9.29 -4.69
CA SER A 91 0.46 -9.59 -5.75
C SER A 91 0.08 -11.07 -5.78
N ALA A 92 -1.10 -11.34 -6.32
CA ALA A 92 -1.62 -12.69 -6.52
C ALA A 92 -0.90 -13.46 -7.65
N ASP A 93 0.01 -12.82 -8.39
CA ASP A 93 0.92 -13.45 -9.36
C ASP A 93 2.23 -13.98 -8.72
N TYR A 94 2.26 -14.05 -7.40
CA TYR A 94 3.33 -14.67 -6.59
C TYR A 94 4.61 -13.83 -6.52
N LYS A 95 4.50 -12.55 -6.87
CA LYS A 95 5.61 -11.60 -6.84
C LYS A 95 5.34 -10.47 -5.86
N VAL A 96 6.43 -9.92 -5.35
CA VAL A 96 6.45 -8.63 -4.66
C VAL A 96 6.99 -7.61 -5.64
N TYR A 97 6.26 -6.52 -5.82
CA TYR A 97 6.70 -5.40 -6.63
C TYR A 97 7.13 -4.26 -5.73
N CYS A 98 8.33 -3.74 -5.95
CA CYS A 98 8.81 -2.51 -5.35
C CYS A 98 8.79 -1.43 -6.42
N TYR A 99 8.14 -0.32 -6.12
CA TYR A 99 8.04 0.83 -6.99
C TYR A 99 8.75 2.03 -6.38
N ASP A 100 9.38 2.78 -7.26
CA ASP A 100 9.73 4.14 -7.01
C ASP A 100 8.66 5.05 -7.61
N LEU A 101 8.05 5.87 -6.78
CA LEU A 101 6.91 6.67 -7.18
C LEU A 101 7.28 7.87 -8.07
N ARG A 102 8.57 8.15 -8.25
CA ARG A 102 9.04 9.07 -9.31
C ARG A 102 8.88 8.50 -10.68
N TYR A 103 8.99 7.18 -10.77
CA TYR A 103 9.10 6.46 -12.01
C TYR A 103 8.16 5.27 -12.01
N VAL A 104 6.88 5.62 -11.91
CA VAL A 104 5.75 4.70 -11.77
C VAL A 104 5.56 3.76 -12.98
N LYS A 105 6.18 4.08 -14.13
CA LYS A 105 5.99 3.31 -15.37
C LYS A 105 6.53 1.88 -15.28
N THR A 106 7.56 1.65 -14.46
CA THR A 106 8.18 0.33 -14.32
C THR A 106 8.54 0.07 -12.87
N PRO A 107 8.39 -1.17 -12.37
CA PRO A 107 8.81 -1.49 -11.02
C PRO A 107 10.33 -1.28 -10.88
N TRP A 108 10.74 -0.73 -9.75
CA TRP A 108 12.15 -0.58 -9.40
C TRP A 108 12.78 -1.94 -9.08
N CYS A 109 12.07 -2.77 -8.31
CA CYS A 109 12.40 -4.19 -8.16
C CYS A 109 11.19 -5.10 -8.23
N THR A 110 11.43 -6.35 -8.62
CA THR A 110 10.44 -7.42 -8.52
C THR A 110 11.09 -8.61 -7.85
N LEU A 111 10.62 -8.93 -6.65
CA LEU A 111 11.07 -10.08 -5.89
C LEU A 111 10.21 -11.26 -6.29
N ALA A 112 10.83 -12.23 -6.94
CA ALA A 112 10.21 -13.49 -7.32
C ALA A 112 10.66 -14.60 -6.38
N GLY A 113 9.85 -15.65 -6.27
CA GLY A 113 10.21 -16.87 -5.58
C GLY A 113 9.07 -17.50 -4.78
N HIS A 114 8.01 -16.76 -4.46
CA HIS A 114 6.82 -17.38 -3.89
C HIS A 114 6.12 -18.27 -4.92
N GLU A 115 5.46 -19.32 -4.43
CA GLU A 115 4.74 -20.29 -5.26
C GLU A 115 3.23 -20.05 -5.26
N LYS A 116 2.77 -19.16 -4.39
CA LYS A 116 1.37 -18.74 -4.26
C LYS A 116 1.27 -17.24 -3.98
N ALA A 117 0.04 -16.75 -3.84
CA ALA A 117 -0.26 -15.34 -3.66
C ALA A 117 0.46 -14.77 -2.43
N VAL A 118 1.13 -13.64 -2.64
CA VAL A 118 1.79 -12.88 -1.58
C VAL A 118 0.72 -12.12 -0.82
N SER A 119 0.45 -12.55 0.41
CA SER A 119 -0.61 -12.00 1.25
C SER A 119 -0.18 -10.75 1.99
N TYR A 120 1.07 -10.67 2.45
CA TYR A 120 1.61 -9.52 3.18
C TYR A 120 3.02 -9.17 2.74
N VAL A 121 3.33 -7.88 2.78
CA VAL A 121 4.66 -7.32 2.55
C VAL A 121 4.94 -6.33 3.68
N LYS A 122 6.12 -6.44 4.29
CA LYS A 122 6.60 -5.57 5.36
C LYS A 122 8.03 -5.09 5.13
N PHE A 123 8.25 -3.78 5.10
CA PHE A 123 9.56 -3.17 5.25
C PHE A 123 10.04 -3.37 6.69
N MET A 124 11.20 -4.00 6.82
CA MET A 124 11.90 -4.12 8.11
C MET A 124 12.82 -2.92 8.34
N ASP A 125 13.47 -2.45 7.28
CA ASP A 125 14.33 -1.27 7.25
C ASP A 125 14.31 -0.63 5.85
N SER A 126 15.26 0.26 5.55
CA SER A 126 15.34 0.97 4.26
C SER A 126 15.66 0.07 3.06
N GLU A 127 16.21 -1.12 3.29
CA GLU A 127 16.72 -2.01 2.23
C GLU A 127 16.08 -3.40 2.26
N THR A 128 15.52 -3.80 3.39
CA THR A 128 15.03 -5.17 3.61
C THR A 128 13.52 -5.21 3.68
N ILE A 129 12.96 -6.06 2.83
CA ILE A 129 11.53 -6.35 2.76
C ILE A 129 11.31 -7.81 3.16
N VAL A 130 10.29 -8.04 3.97
CA VAL A 130 9.78 -9.36 4.32
C VAL A 130 8.45 -9.55 3.60
N SER A 131 8.27 -10.70 2.97
CA SER A 131 7.04 -11.07 2.28
C SER A 131 6.49 -12.37 2.85
N ALA A 132 5.17 -12.43 2.99
CA ALA A 132 4.45 -13.60 3.45
C ALA A 132 3.52 -14.08 2.34
N SER A 133 3.45 -15.39 2.14
CA SER A 133 2.65 -16.00 1.10
C SER A 133 1.80 -17.13 1.65
N THR A 134 0.74 -17.44 0.90
CA THR A 134 -0.13 -18.60 1.14
C THR A 134 0.54 -19.94 0.78
N ASP A 135 1.80 -19.91 0.35
CA ASP A 135 2.68 -21.08 0.20
C ASP A 135 3.32 -21.54 1.53
N ASN A 136 2.89 -20.95 2.65
CA ASN A 136 3.39 -21.22 4.00
C ASN A 136 4.84 -20.78 4.23
N SER A 137 5.37 -19.86 3.41
CA SER A 137 6.71 -19.30 3.56
C SER A 137 6.72 -17.80 3.86
N LEU A 138 7.77 -17.39 4.56
CA LEU A 138 8.20 -16.01 4.67
C LEU A 138 9.52 -15.86 3.90
N LYS A 139 9.63 -14.83 3.06
CA LYS A 139 10.85 -14.57 2.28
C LYS A 139 11.36 -13.16 2.52
N PHE A 140 12.66 -13.06 2.70
CA PHE A 140 13.39 -11.80 2.74
C PHE A 140 13.80 -11.42 1.32
N GLY A 141 13.66 -10.15 0.98
CA GLY A 141 14.18 -9.56 -0.24
C GLY A 141 14.97 -8.30 0.10
N ILE A 142 16.07 -8.12 -0.62
CA ILE A 142 16.92 -6.92 -0.52
C ILE A 142 16.58 -6.02 -1.71
N SER A 143 16.25 -4.76 -1.44
CA SER A 143 15.89 -3.72 -2.41
C SER A 143 17.11 -2.83 -2.72
N THR A 144 18.20 -3.38 -3.28
CA THR A 144 19.42 -2.59 -3.56
C THR A 144 19.41 -1.98 -4.98
N ARG A 145 19.16 -0.65 -5.08
CA ARG A 145 19.89 0.31 -5.98
C ARG A 145 19.48 1.80 -5.81
N GLN A 146 20.28 2.50 -5.02
CA GLN A 146 20.40 3.95 -4.70
C GLN A 146 19.82 5.04 -5.65
N ILE A 147 19.37 6.17 -5.03
CA ILE A 147 19.21 7.61 -5.47
C ILE A 147 17.73 8.12 -5.62
N PRO A 148 17.34 9.36 -5.19
CA PRO A 148 16.09 9.68 -4.42
C PRO A 148 15.03 10.59 -5.11
N LEU A 149 13.77 10.59 -4.60
CA LEU A 149 12.81 11.73 -4.44
C LEU A 149 11.30 11.29 -4.47
N VAL A 150 10.47 11.77 -3.54
CA VAL A 150 9.00 12.06 -3.52
C VAL A 150 7.88 11.32 -4.35
N CYS A 151 6.88 10.71 -3.65
CA CYS A 151 5.40 10.99 -3.62
C CYS A 151 4.41 9.79 -3.66
N LEU A 152 3.49 9.70 -2.68
CA LEU A 152 2.49 8.65 -2.36
C LEU A 152 1.51 8.22 -3.48
N LEU A 153 1.13 6.94 -3.58
CA LEU A 153 0.09 6.47 -4.53
C LEU A 153 -0.88 5.43 -3.93
N VAL A 154 -2.16 5.53 -4.31
CA VAL A 154 -3.25 4.61 -3.98
C VAL A 154 -3.27 3.47 -5.00
N LEU A 155 -3.03 2.23 -4.57
CA LEU A 155 -2.99 1.08 -5.48
C LEU A 155 -4.40 0.61 -5.86
N VAL A 156 -4.93 1.12 -6.96
CA VAL A 156 -6.15 0.61 -7.60
C VAL A 156 -5.80 -0.47 -8.63
N GLN A 157 -6.58 -1.55 -8.61
CA GLN A 157 -6.50 -2.75 -9.44
C GLN A 157 -6.51 -2.49 -10.95
#